data_AF-A0A8J9VDA8-F1
#
_entry.id   AF-A0A8J9VDA8-F1
#
_cell.length_a   1.000
_cell.length_b   1.000
_cell.length_c   1.000
_cell.angle_alpha   90.00
_cell.angle_beta   90.00
_cell.angle_gamma   90.00
#
_symmetry.space_group_name_H-M   'P 1'
#
loop_
_entity.id
_entity.type
_entity.pdbx_description
1 polymer ?
#
loop_
_entity_poly.entity_id
_entity_poly.type
_entity_poly.pdbx_seq_one_letter_code
_entity_poly.pdbx_strand_id
1 'polypeptide(L)'
;MLFKFESKDKEYNNSFEPKEVDRHHLGYEDTSNRFYQVSRDFSKQYAHIYSARLNTFRNILKPIVSKKWSNKYKVLKLCDLHDKGSTCIIIGTLFKIQKLKPSILKELSDQLEIIPQPTRTHFVHDTDSLVLEDELQRIKLSGDCINVHEVVTGVVTALLGSEDEDGIFTVKDVCWAGCNIQKPMPKLENDRYIVLMSGLNLASKSGNHLFSLNLFLEWLSGFCGTSQYQEEVSKIVRVIIAGGVYANNNAERTLEESDVIAASEVVDSFSAALSAVAPLDLMPGCKDPSGIMLPQKPFHYCLFPKAIEYKSFNRVSNPYECDIGGFTCLGTSGEPIKDIMHYSKLERHIDVMKKTLQWRHIAPTCPDSVPSTPCLDSDPFTIYNCPAVYFSGNCNEFATDLYKGEDGQLVRIVCIPDFYNSKTVALFSKRFAHLRVPSKDNKNACQHGAFNGDLCPSTTIIIINGLRPIPISIYFCE
;
A
#
# COMPACT_ATOMS: atom_id res chain seq x y z
N MET A 1 13.73 16.11 47.07
CA MET A 1 12.89 15.64 48.19
C MET A 1 11.45 15.64 47.73
N LEU A 2 10.64 14.66 48.19
CA LEU A 2 9.30 14.25 47.70
C LEU A 2 9.46 13.18 46.61
N PHE A 3 9.47 11.88 46.89
CA PHE A 3 8.57 11.11 47.75
C PHE A 3 9.32 10.14 48.67
N LYS A 4 9.16 10.30 49.98
CA LYS A 4 9.51 9.30 50.99
C LYS A 4 8.21 8.53 51.28
N PHE A 5 8.12 7.28 50.88
CA PHE A 5 7.03 6.41 51.30
C PHE A 5 7.31 5.97 52.73
N GLU A 6 6.45 6.34 53.68
CA GLU A 6 6.42 5.73 55.00
C GLU A 6 5.84 4.32 54.86
N SER A 7 6.69 3.32 55.10
CA SER A 7 6.32 1.91 55.19
C SER A 7 5.44 1.69 56.42
N LYS A 8 4.16 1.39 56.21
CA LYS A 8 3.35 0.65 57.18
C LYS A 8 3.41 -0.82 56.80
N ASP A 9 3.91 -1.61 57.73
CA ASP A 9 4.10 -3.06 57.65
C ASP A 9 2.88 -3.78 57.05
N LYS A 10 3.03 -4.20 55.80
CA LYS A 10 2.44 -5.42 55.26
C LYS A 10 3.58 -6.11 54.53
N GLU A 11 4.01 -7.26 55.04
CA GLU A 11 4.87 -8.19 54.32
C GLU A 11 4.17 -8.61 53.02
N TYR A 12 4.30 -7.81 51.98
CA TYR A 12 4.20 -8.30 50.62
C TYR A 12 5.57 -8.89 50.30
N ASN A 13 5.64 -10.21 50.22
CA ASN A 13 6.69 -10.90 49.48
C ASN A 13 6.59 -10.43 48.02
N ASN A 14 7.14 -9.27 47.70
CA ASN A 14 7.35 -8.79 46.33
C ASN A 14 8.66 -9.39 45.82
N SER A 15 8.76 -10.71 45.78
CA SER A 15 9.68 -11.35 44.87
C SER A 15 9.16 -11.07 43.47
N PHE A 16 9.89 -10.26 42.69
CA PHE A 16 9.66 -10.18 41.26
C PHE A 16 9.90 -11.58 40.68
N GLU A 17 8.83 -12.30 40.39
CA GLU A 17 8.91 -13.60 39.71
C GLU A 17 8.97 -13.34 38.20
N PRO A 18 10.13 -13.55 37.55
CA PRO A 18 10.20 -13.44 36.10
C PRO A 18 9.30 -14.50 35.47
N LYS A 19 8.35 -14.06 34.64
CA LYS A 19 7.47 -14.95 33.88
C LYS A 19 7.97 -15.01 32.44
N GLU A 20 8.46 -16.16 32.01
CA GLU A 20 8.79 -16.40 30.61
C GLU A 20 7.49 -16.60 29.82
N VAL A 21 7.36 -15.88 28.70
CA VAL A 21 6.18 -15.94 27.83
C VAL A 21 6.64 -16.26 26.41
N ASP A 22 6.20 -17.39 25.89
CA ASP A 22 6.47 -17.78 24.51
C ASP A 22 5.64 -16.96 23.53
N ARG A 23 6.27 -16.53 22.43
CA ARG A 23 5.57 -15.86 21.34
C ARG A 23 4.67 -16.84 20.59
N HIS A 24 3.48 -16.39 20.24
CA HIS A 24 2.57 -17.20 19.44
C HIS A 24 2.99 -17.26 17.97
N HIS A 25 2.66 -18.39 17.32
CA HIS A 25 2.91 -18.60 15.91
C HIS A 25 1.60 -18.76 15.12
N LEU A 26 1.63 -18.34 13.85
CA LEU A 26 0.60 -18.60 12.86
C LEU A 26 1.25 -19.17 11.60
N GLY A 27 0.52 -20.02 10.87
CA GLY A 27 0.95 -20.49 9.56
C GLY A 27 1.24 -19.31 8.63
N TYR A 28 2.29 -19.43 7.83
CA TYR A 28 2.75 -18.38 6.94
C TYR A 28 3.20 -18.97 5.62
N GLU A 29 2.82 -18.31 4.53
CA GLU A 29 3.28 -18.62 3.19
C GLU A 29 3.50 -17.33 2.41
N ASP A 30 4.70 -17.18 1.84
CA ASP A 30 4.95 -16.13 0.85
C ASP A 30 4.36 -16.57 -0.50
N THR A 31 3.36 -15.82 -0.96
CA THR A 31 2.63 -16.09 -2.20
C THR A 31 3.03 -15.12 -3.33
N SER A 32 4.13 -14.38 -3.15
CA SER A 32 4.64 -13.34 -4.06
C SER A 32 5.35 -13.87 -5.31
N ASN A 33 5.23 -15.17 -5.62
CA ASN A 33 5.94 -15.83 -6.73
C ASN A 33 5.83 -15.10 -8.07
N ARG A 34 4.65 -14.53 -8.35
CA ARG A 34 4.41 -13.74 -9.57
C ARG A 34 5.27 -12.48 -9.69
N PHE A 35 5.73 -11.91 -8.59
CA PHE A 35 6.62 -10.76 -8.57
C PHE A 35 8.10 -11.16 -8.72
N TYR A 36 8.46 -12.36 -8.25
CA TYR A 36 9.82 -12.91 -8.40
C TYR A 36 10.12 -13.40 -9.82
N GLN A 37 9.12 -13.98 -10.49
CA GLN A 37 9.25 -14.66 -11.78
C GLN A 37 9.26 -13.71 -12.98
N VAL A 38 9.07 -12.40 -12.79
CA VAL A 38 9.08 -11.43 -13.89
C VAL A 38 10.47 -11.37 -14.53
N SER A 39 10.52 -11.70 -15.82
CA SER A 39 11.75 -11.63 -16.62
C SER A 39 12.21 -10.18 -16.78
N ARG A 40 13.53 -9.96 -16.75
CA ARG A 40 14.15 -8.66 -16.98
C ARG A 40 14.79 -8.60 -18.37
N ASP A 41 13.98 -8.84 -19.40
CA ASP A 41 14.40 -8.72 -20.79
C ASP A 41 14.10 -7.32 -21.33
N PHE A 42 15.09 -6.44 -21.23
CA PHE A 42 15.01 -5.05 -21.70
C PHE A 42 15.14 -4.91 -23.22
N SER A 43 15.34 -6.01 -23.96
CA SER A 43 15.24 -5.97 -25.44
C SER A 43 13.80 -5.80 -25.93
N LYS A 44 12.81 -5.97 -25.04
CA LYS A 44 11.39 -5.94 -25.34
C LYS A 44 10.76 -4.58 -25.11
N GLN A 45 9.70 -4.29 -25.86
CA GLN A 45 8.96 -3.04 -25.78
C GLN A 45 7.82 -3.09 -24.76
N TYR A 46 7.44 -1.92 -24.21
CA TYR A 46 6.37 -1.79 -23.23
C TYR A 46 4.95 -1.99 -23.79
N ALA A 47 4.75 -2.06 -25.11
CA ALA A 47 3.41 -2.29 -25.67
C ALA A 47 2.77 -3.61 -25.18
N HIS A 48 3.60 -4.65 -24.96
CA HIS A 48 3.12 -5.96 -24.55
C HIS A 48 2.40 -5.97 -23.21
N ILE A 49 2.82 -5.16 -22.23
CA ILE A 49 2.14 -5.13 -20.91
C ILE A 49 0.71 -4.60 -21.03
N TYR A 50 0.47 -3.60 -21.88
CA TYR A 50 -0.86 -3.05 -22.12
C TYR A 50 -1.76 -4.06 -22.84
N SER A 51 -1.21 -4.78 -23.83
CA SER A 51 -1.95 -5.86 -24.51
C SER A 51 -2.30 -7.00 -23.54
N ALA A 52 -1.35 -7.45 -22.72
CA ALA A 52 -1.56 -8.49 -21.72
C ALA A 52 -2.60 -8.07 -20.66
N ARG A 53 -2.50 -6.82 -20.18
CA ARG A 53 -3.47 -6.21 -19.24
C ARG A 53 -4.86 -6.16 -19.86
N LEU A 54 -5.02 -5.59 -21.05
CA LEU A 54 -6.31 -5.45 -21.71
C LEU A 54 -6.97 -6.82 -21.95
N ASN A 55 -6.21 -7.82 -22.39
CA ASN A 55 -6.72 -9.18 -22.59
C ASN A 55 -7.19 -9.84 -21.29
N THR A 56 -6.42 -9.69 -20.21
CA THR A 56 -6.80 -10.18 -18.88
C THR A 56 -8.09 -9.50 -18.39
N PHE A 57 -8.17 -8.18 -18.53
CA PHE A 57 -9.33 -7.42 -18.08
C PHE A 57 -10.57 -7.62 -18.96
N ARG A 58 -10.44 -7.90 -20.26
CA ARG A 58 -11.58 -8.31 -21.09
C ARG A 58 -12.20 -9.60 -20.56
N ASN A 59 -11.40 -10.57 -20.13
CA ASN A 59 -11.91 -11.80 -19.54
C ASN A 59 -12.59 -11.55 -18.18
N ILE A 60 -12.06 -10.62 -17.38
CA ILE A 60 -12.65 -10.21 -16.10
C ILE A 60 -13.97 -9.44 -16.30
N LEU A 61 -13.99 -8.46 -17.20
CA LEU A 61 -15.10 -7.53 -17.36
C LEU A 61 -16.29 -8.12 -18.12
N LYS A 62 -16.08 -9.02 -19.10
CA LYS A 62 -17.17 -9.67 -19.84
C LYS A 62 -18.32 -10.19 -18.96
N PRO A 63 -18.08 -11.07 -17.95
CA PRO A 63 -19.16 -11.54 -17.09
C PRO A 63 -19.77 -10.44 -16.20
N ILE A 64 -18.97 -9.46 -15.74
CA ILE A 64 -19.42 -8.35 -14.91
C ILE A 64 -20.37 -7.44 -15.69
N VAL A 65 -19.99 -7.12 -16.92
CA VAL A 65 -20.76 -6.35 -17.90
C VAL A 65 -22.08 -7.04 -18.24
N SER A 66 -22.05 -8.36 -18.48
CA SER A 66 -23.25 -9.17 -18.70
C SER A 66 -24.21 -9.12 -17.51
N LYS A 67 -23.70 -9.16 -16.26
CA LYS A 67 -24.49 -9.02 -15.04
C LYS A 67 -25.05 -7.60 -14.89
N LYS A 68 -24.22 -6.56 -15.09
CA LYS A 68 -24.59 -5.15 -14.89
C LYS A 68 -25.64 -4.66 -15.89
N TRP A 69 -25.47 -4.98 -17.18
CA TRP A 69 -26.37 -4.50 -18.25
C TRP A 69 -27.25 -5.60 -18.86
N SER A 70 -27.37 -6.75 -18.20
CA SER A 70 -28.31 -7.85 -18.55
C SER A 70 -28.24 -8.29 -20.02
N ASN A 71 -27.04 -8.30 -20.62
CA ASN A 71 -26.80 -8.62 -22.04
C ASN A 71 -27.62 -7.79 -23.04
N LYS A 72 -28.10 -6.60 -22.65
CA LYS A 72 -28.92 -5.73 -23.50
C LYS A 72 -28.14 -5.12 -24.66
N TYR A 73 -26.84 -4.90 -24.48
CA TYR A 73 -25.98 -4.21 -25.44
C TYR A 73 -24.84 -5.13 -25.91
N LYS A 74 -24.41 -4.95 -27.15
CA LYS A 74 -23.28 -5.71 -27.72
C LYS A 74 -21.96 -5.14 -27.22
N VAL A 75 -21.03 -6.03 -26.87
CA VAL A 75 -19.63 -5.68 -26.63
C VAL A 75 -18.91 -5.65 -27.97
N LEU A 76 -18.39 -4.49 -28.36
CA LEU A 76 -17.72 -4.27 -29.64
C LEU A 76 -16.25 -3.86 -29.40
N LYS A 77 -15.39 -4.12 -30.40
CA LYS A 77 -14.08 -3.46 -30.48
C LYS A 77 -14.25 -2.08 -31.10
N LEU A 78 -13.26 -1.21 -30.90
CA LEU A 78 -13.31 0.14 -31.48
C LEU A 78 -13.40 0.12 -33.01
N CYS A 79 -12.72 -0.82 -33.67
CA CYS A 79 -12.75 -0.93 -35.14
C CYS A 79 -14.12 -1.34 -35.71
N ASP A 80 -15.00 -1.91 -34.89
CA ASP A 80 -16.31 -2.41 -35.30
C ASP A 80 -17.42 -1.35 -35.08
N LEU A 81 -17.04 -0.12 -34.68
CA LEU A 81 -17.94 1.02 -34.63
C LEU A 81 -18.24 1.49 -36.06
N HIS A 82 -19.31 0.95 -36.64
CA HIS A 82 -19.78 1.35 -37.97
C HIS A 82 -21.10 2.13 -37.91
N ASP A 83 -21.94 1.82 -36.92
CA ASP A 83 -23.28 2.39 -36.78
C ASP A 83 -23.26 3.57 -35.80
N LYS A 84 -23.11 4.79 -36.32
CA LYS A 84 -23.17 6.03 -35.53
C LYS A 84 -24.48 6.11 -34.74
N GLY A 85 -24.39 6.54 -33.47
CA GLY A 85 -25.54 6.64 -32.56
C GLY A 85 -26.04 5.31 -31.96
N SER A 86 -25.54 4.15 -32.42
CA SER A 86 -25.89 2.87 -31.81
C SER A 86 -25.24 2.73 -30.42
N THR A 87 -26.03 2.34 -29.41
CA THR A 87 -25.51 2.18 -28.05
C THR A 87 -24.84 0.82 -27.91
N CYS A 88 -23.56 0.83 -27.56
CA CYS A 88 -22.72 -0.37 -27.42
C CYS A 88 -21.82 -0.28 -26.19
N ILE A 89 -21.13 -1.39 -25.90
CA ILE A 89 -20.18 -1.50 -24.81
C ILE A 89 -18.78 -1.66 -25.41
N ILE A 90 -17.83 -0.89 -24.89
CA ILE A 90 -16.42 -0.98 -25.29
C ILE A 90 -15.57 -1.24 -24.07
N ILE A 91 -14.69 -2.24 -24.15
CA ILE A 91 -13.70 -2.53 -23.11
C ILE A 91 -12.35 -2.07 -23.61
N GLY A 92 -11.75 -1.10 -22.92
CA GLY A 92 -10.49 -0.50 -23.32
C GLY A 92 -9.70 0.06 -22.16
N THR A 93 -8.48 0.49 -22.46
CA THR A 93 -7.57 1.12 -21.51
C THR A 93 -7.77 2.64 -21.56
N LEU A 94 -7.97 3.27 -20.42
CA LEU A 94 -8.01 4.73 -20.32
C LEU A 94 -6.61 5.30 -20.51
N PHE A 95 -6.50 6.28 -21.40
CA PHE A 95 -5.32 7.11 -21.58
C PHE A 95 -5.69 8.57 -21.29
N LYS A 96 -4.99 9.19 -20.33
CA LYS A 96 -5.23 10.57 -19.94
C LYS A 96 -4.27 11.48 -20.68
N ILE A 97 -4.82 12.38 -21.50
CA ILE A 97 -4.05 13.43 -22.15
C ILE A 97 -3.92 14.58 -21.17
N GLN A 98 -2.71 14.81 -20.68
CA GLN A 98 -2.42 15.78 -19.62
C GLN A 98 -1.53 16.90 -20.12
N LYS A 99 -1.95 18.14 -19.86
CA LYS A 99 -1.19 19.32 -20.31
C LYS A 99 0.14 19.50 -19.57
N LEU A 100 0.17 19.15 -18.29
CA LEU A 100 1.31 19.40 -17.41
C LEU A 100 2.24 18.19 -17.24
N LYS A 101 1.90 17.04 -17.85
CA LYS A 101 2.72 15.82 -17.76
C LYS A 101 4.12 16.09 -18.36
N PRO A 102 5.20 15.71 -17.65
CA PRO A 102 6.56 15.92 -18.14
C PRO A 102 6.81 15.14 -19.44
N SER A 103 7.65 15.70 -20.29
CA SER A 103 8.01 15.11 -21.58
C SER A 103 9.51 15.22 -21.77
N ILE A 104 10.17 14.06 -21.79
CA ILE A 104 11.62 13.96 -22.00
C ILE A 104 12.02 14.64 -23.32
N LEU A 105 11.22 14.50 -24.38
CA LEU A 105 11.49 15.14 -25.67
C LEU A 105 11.42 16.67 -25.58
N LYS A 106 10.48 17.19 -24.80
CA LYS A 106 10.38 18.63 -24.56
C LYS A 106 11.57 19.13 -23.74
N GLU A 107 11.92 18.42 -22.68
CA GLU A 107 13.09 18.73 -21.85
C GLU A 107 14.39 18.71 -22.66
N LEU A 108 14.59 17.72 -23.53
CA LEU A 108 15.76 17.64 -24.42
C LEU A 108 15.79 18.77 -25.46
N SER A 109 14.63 19.17 -26.01
CA SER A 109 14.53 20.31 -26.93
C SER A 109 14.86 21.63 -26.22
N ASP A 110 14.40 21.76 -24.98
CA ASP A 110 14.54 22.95 -24.15
C ASP A 110 15.93 23.06 -23.49
N GLN A 111 16.70 21.96 -23.40
CA GLN A 111 18.08 21.94 -22.86
C GLN A 111 19.05 22.86 -23.60
N LEU A 112 18.70 23.33 -24.80
CA LEU A 112 19.46 24.34 -25.53
C LEU A 112 19.24 25.77 -25.00
N GLU A 113 18.24 26.01 -24.12
CA GLU A 113 17.86 27.37 -23.67
C GLU A 113 17.45 27.55 -22.19
N ILE A 114 17.52 26.57 -21.27
CA ILE A 114 16.73 26.69 -20.01
C ILE A 114 17.46 26.74 -18.66
N ILE A 115 17.01 27.72 -17.86
CA ILE A 115 17.08 27.91 -16.40
C ILE A 115 16.20 26.83 -15.70
N PRO A 116 16.69 26.12 -14.67
CA PRO A 116 15.95 25.01 -14.03
C PRO A 116 14.57 25.43 -13.50
N GLN A 117 13.52 24.74 -13.97
CA GLN A 117 12.16 24.88 -13.45
C GLN A 117 12.02 24.16 -12.09
N PRO A 118 11.18 24.67 -11.16
CA PRO A 118 10.91 23.99 -9.91
C PRO A 118 10.19 22.65 -10.13
N THR A 119 10.56 21.65 -9.33
CA THR A 119 10.03 20.29 -9.35
C THR A 119 8.52 20.31 -9.10
N ARG A 120 7.71 19.99 -10.12
CA ARG A 120 6.25 19.89 -9.96
C ARG A 120 5.89 18.57 -9.30
N THR A 121 4.99 18.63 -8.32
CA THR A 121 4.44 17.45 -7.65
C THR A 121 3.06 17.06 -8.18
N HIS A 122 2.38 17.92 -8.95
CA HIS A 122 1.06 17.63 -9.51
C HIS A 122 1.02 17.97 -11.00
N PHE A 123 0.47 17.06 -11.80
CA PHE A 123 0.47 17.11 -13.27
C PHE A 123 -0.94 17.20 -13.87
N VAL A 124 -1.92 17.60 -13.07
CA VAL A 124 -3.33 17.71 -13.48
C VAL A 124 -3.66 19.13 -13.90
N HIS A 125 -4.44 19.27 -14.97
CA HIS A 125 -4.97 20.56 -15.46
C HIS A 125 -6.45 20.42 -15.82
N ASP A 126 -7.22 21.51 -15.74
CA ASP A 126 -8.68 21.49 -16.00
C ASP A 126 -9.04 21.23 -17.48
N THR A 127 -8.04 21.30 -18.37
CA THR A 127 -8.19 20.96 -19.80
C THR A 127 -7.75 19.54 -20.13
N ASP A 128 -7.42 18.74 -19.12
CA ASP A 128 -7.08 17.33 -19.33
C ASP A 128 -8.28 16.59 -19.92
N SER A 129 -8.01 15.59 -20.75
CA SER A 129 -9.07 14.82 -21.40
C SER A 129 -8.76 13.32 -21.41
N LEU A 130 -9.79 12.52 -21.62
CA LEU A 130 -9.67 11.07 -21.67
C LEU A 130 -9.85 10.55 -23.08
N VAL A 131 -9.06 9.53 -23.39
CA VAL A 131 -9.16 8.72 -24.58
C VAL A 131 -9.28 7.26 -24.11
N LEU A 132 -10.10 6.49 -24.80
CA LEU A 132 -10.14 5.04 -24.64
C LEU A 132 -9.32 4.41 -25.75
N GLU A 133 -8.36 3.57 -25.38
CA GLU A 133 -7.51 2.83 -26.30
C GLU A 133 -7.90 1.34 -26.30
N ASP A 134 -7.96 0.76 -27.49
CA ASP A 134 -8.04 -0.67 -27.74
C ASP A 134 -6.77 -1.13 -28.49
N GLU A 135 -6.71 -2.37 -28.95
CA GLU A 135 -5.55 -2.94 -29.66
C GLU A 135 -5.15 -2.18 -30.94
N LEU A 136 -6.12 -1.58 -31.63
CA LEU A 136 -5.95 -1.03 -32.98
C LEU A 136 -6.20 0.47 -33.09
N GLN A 137 -7.02 1.03 -32.19
CA GLN A 137 -7.57 2.37 -32.33
C GLN A 137 -7.74 3.05 -30.98
N ARG A 138 -7.96 4.36 -31.03
CA ARG A 138 -8.24 5.20 -29.88
C ARG A 138 -9.38 6.15 -30.19
N ILE A 139 -10.25 6.40 -29.21
CA ILE A 139 -11.40 7.30 -29.36
C ILE A 139 -11.46 8.27 -28.18
N LYS A 140 -11.75 9.55 -28.45
CA LYS A 140 -11.92 10.55 -27.40
C LYS A 140 -13.22 10.29 -26.64
N LEU A 141 -13.19 10.47 -25.33
CA LEU A 141 -14.36 10.32 -24.47
C LEU A 141 -15.00 11.68 -24.14
N SER A 142 -16.32 11.69 -24.06
CA SER A 142 -17.15 12.80 -23.56
C SER A 142 -18.20 12.28 -22.56
N GLY A 143 -18.79 13.21 -21.81
CA GLY A 143 -19.84 12.93 -20.82
C GLY A 143 -19.34 13.00 -19.38
N ASP A 144 -20.29 13.09 -18.44
CA ASP A 144 -20.02 13.37 -17.02
C ASP A 144 -19.87 12.10 -16.18
N CYS A 145 -20.01 10.91 -16.78
CA CYS A 145 -19.96 9.64 -16.06
C CYS A 145 -18.56 9.27 -15.55
N ILE A 146 -17.50 9.87 -16.10
CA ILE A 146 -16.12 9.67 -15.67
C ILE A 146 -15.52 11.02 -15.30
N ASN A 147 -15.19 11.20 -14.03
CA ASN A 147 -14.41 12.34 -13.60
C ASN A 147 -12.94 12.16 -14.04
N VAL A 148 -12.48 12.96 -15.01
CA VAL A 148 -11.10 12.97 -15.53
C VAL A 148 -10.06 13.14 -14.43
N HIS A 149 -10.41 13.83 -13.35
CA HIS A 149 -9.51 14.09 -12.24
C HIS A 149 -9.44 12.96 -11.21
N GLU A 150 -10.30 11.95 -11.28
CA GLU A 150 -10.28 10.80 -10.35
C GLU A 150 -9.76 9.51 -10.99
N VAL A 151 -9.34 9.57 -12.26
CA VAL A 151 -8.78 8.44 -13.01
C VAL A 151 -7.41 8.78 -13.56
N VAL A 152 -6.65 7.74 -13.88
CA VAL A 152 -5.28 7.81 -14.40
C VAL A 152 -5.11 6.92 -15.62
N THR A 153 -4.03 7.16 -16.36
CA THR A 153 -3.64 6.32 -17.50
C THR A 153 -3.41 4.87 -17.08
N GLY A 154 -3.79 3.93 -17.94
CA GLY A 154 -3.54 2.50 -17.78
C GLY A 154 -4.64 1.72 -17.06
N VAL A 155 -5.68 2.39 -16.55
CA VAL A 155 -6.87 1.75 -15.97
C VAL A 155 -7.73 1.14 -17.09
N VAL A 156 -8.09 -0.14 -16.96
CA VAL A 156 -9.00 -0.80 -17.91
C VAL A 156 -10.43 -0.78 -17.38
N THR A 157 -11.39 -0.41 -18.23
CA THR A 157 -12.81 -0.28 -17.87
C THR A 157 -13.70 -0.68 -19.03
N ALA A 158 -14.97 -0.98 -18.75
CA ALA A 158 -16.01 -1.15 -19.77
C ALA A 158 -16.93 0.06 -19.77
N LEU A 159 -17.11 0.69 -20.93
CA LEU A 159 -17.92 1.89 -21.12
C LEU A 159 -19.16 1.56 -21.94
N LEU A 160 -20.33 1.97 -21.47
CA LEU A 160 -21.58 1.95 -22.22
C LEU A 160 -21.79 3.34 -22.82
N GLY A 161 -21.99 3.42 -24.13
CA GLY A 161 -22.14 4.71 -24.81
C GLY A 161 -22.41 4.55 -26.29
N SER A 162 -22.27 5.64 -27.03
CA SER A 162 -22.43 5.68 -28.49
C SER A 162 -21.44 6.67 -29.08
N GLU A 163 -20.99 6.41 -30.31
CA GLU A 163 -20.21 7.37 -31.08
C GLU A 163 -21.12 8.43 -31.71
N ASP A 164 -20.74 9.69 -31.52
CA ASP A 164 -21.43 10.86 -32.06
C ASP A 164 -20.92 11.21 -33.48
N GLU A 165 -21.53 12.21 -34.13
CA GLU A 165 -21.19 12.57 -35.52
C GLU A 165 -19.72 12.99 -35.70
N ASP A 166 -19.14 13.61 -34.68
CA ASP A 166 -17.76 14.11 -34.60
C ASP A 166 -16.70 13.02 -34.29
N GLY A 167 -17.09 11.75 -34.17
CA GLY A 167 -16.17 10.66 -33.82
C GLY A 167 -15.72 10.65 -32.36
N ILE A 168 -16.53 11.23 -31.47
CA ILE A 168 -16.34 11.24 -30.02
C ILE A 168 -17.29 10.21 -29.40
N PHE A 169 -16.82 9.44 -28.44
CA PHE A 169 -17.64 8.46 -27.73
C PHE A 169 -18.27 9.09 -26.48
N THR A 170 -19.59 9.32 -26.53
CA THR A 170 -20.35 9.84 -25.40
C THR A 170 -20.70 8.71 -24.43
N VAL A 171 -20.10 8.75 -23.25
CA VAL A 171 -20.25 7.75 -22.19
C VAL A 171 -21.55 7.98 -21.43
N LYS A 172 -22.37 6.93 -21.32
CA LYS A 172 -23.65 6.91 -20.59
C LYS A 172 -23.56 6.20 -19.25
N ASP A 173 -22.68 5.19 -19.13
CA ASP A 173 -22.43 4.46 -17.88
C ASP A 173 -21.04 3.78 -17.94
N VAL A 174 -20.48 3.47 -16.78
CA VAL A 174 -19.11 2.95 -16.60
C VAL A 174 -19.16 1.71 -15.73
N CYS A 175 -18.45 0.65 -16.12
CA CYS A 175 -18.33 -0.57 -15.35
C CYS A 175 -16.86 -0.84 -15.02
N TRP A 176 -16.52 -0.71 -13.73
CA TRP A 176 -15.21 -1.04 -13.19
C TRP A 176 -15.06 -2.54 -12.95
N ALA A 177 -13.82 -3.02 -12.84
CA ALA A 177 -13.54 -4.44 -12.63
C ALA A 177 -13.90 -4.95 -11.23
N GLY A 178 -13.93 -4.07 -10.23
CA GLY A 178 -14.28 -4.40 -8.85
C GLY A 178 -13.31 -5.40 -8.19
N CYS A 179 -13.68 -5.90 -7.02
CA CYS A 179 -12.93 -6.93 -6.31
C CYS A 179 -13.26 -8.33 -6.84
N ASN A 180 -12.25 -9.22 -6.89
CA ASN A 180 -12.52 -10.63 -7.17
C ASN A 180 -13.10 -11.38 -5.96
N ILE A 181 -13.27 -12.69 -6.10
CA ILE A 181 -13.47 -13.63 -5.01
C ILE A 181 -12.43 -13.40 -3.91
N GLN A 182 -12.93 -13.33 -2.67
CA GLN A 182 -12.12 -13.24 -1.46
C GLN A 182 -12.10 -14.60 -0.77
N LYS A 183 -10.91 -15.06 -0.34
CA LYS A 183 -10.78 -16.26 0.49
C LYS A 183 -11.59 -16.08 1.79
N PRO A 184 -12.40 -17.07 2.21
CA PRO A 184 -13.16 -16.95 3.45
C PRO A 184 -12.25 -16.63 4.63
N MET A 185 -12.66 -15.65 5.45
CA MET A 185 -11.90 -15.25 6.62
C MET A 185 -11.85 -16.40 7.64
N PRO A 186 -10.65 -16.82 8.11
CA PRO A 186 -10.56 -17.93 9.05
C PRO A 186 -11.01 -17.48 10.44
N LYS A 187 -11.71 -18.34 11.18
CA LYS A 187 -12.06 -18.08 12.58
C LYS A 187 -10.84 -18.39 13.46
N LEU A 188 -10.30 -17.40 14.17
CA LEU A 188 -9.32 -17.65 15.24
C LEU A 188 -10.00 -17.56 16.59
N GLU A 189 -9.62 -18.46 17.49
CA GLU A 189 -10.08 -18.48 18.88
C GLU A 189 -9.44 -17.37 19.70
N ASN A 190 -8.16 -17.05 19.39
CA ASN A 190 -7.38 -16.07 20.13
C ASN A 190 -6.93 -14.92 19.21
N ASP A 191 -6.85 -13.72 19.80
CA ASP A 191 -6.34 -12.54 19.11
C ASP A 191 -4.85 -12.71 18.76
N ARG A 192 -4.49 -12.31 17.54
CA ARG A 192 -3.14 -12.37 16.98
C ARG A 192 -2.89 -11.08 16.22
N TYR A 193 -1.68 -10.56 16.34
CA TYR A 193 -1.34 -9.26 15.79
C TYR A 193 -0.21 -9.34 14.77
N ILE A 194 -0.29 -8.49 13.75
CA ILE A 194 0.78 -8.22 12.79
C ILE A 194 1.17 -6.76 12.95
N VAL A 195 2.46 -6.49 13.08
CA VAL A 195 2.97 -5.11 13.05
C VAL A 195 3.27 -4.72 11.61
N LEU A 196 2.77 -3.56 11.20
CA LEU A 196 3.04 -2.94 9.92
C LEU A 196 3.74 -1.60 10.17
N MET A 197 4.90 -1.40 9.54
CA MET A 197 5.66 -0.16 9.60
C MET A 197 6.34 0.14 8.26
N SER A 198 6.78 1.37 8.04
CA SER A 198 7.49 1.78 6.82
C SER A 198 8.33 3.02 7.10
N GLY A 199 9.26 3.37 6.21
CA GLY A 199 10.03 4.61 6.33
C GLY A 199 10.92 4.63 7.57
N LEU A 200 11.88 3.71 7.63
CA LEU A 200 12.92 3.77 8.67
C LEU A 200 13.89 4.92 8.41
N ASN A 201 14.19 5.19 7.13
CA ASN A 201 15.07 6.23 6.63
C ASN A 201 16.46 6.26 7.31
N LEU A 202 17.08 5.08 7.45
CA LEU A 202 18.29 4.89 8.26
C LEU A 202 19.56 5.52 7.66
N ALA A 203 19.53 5.98 6.40
CA ALA A 203 20.62 6.80 5.85
C ALA A 203 20.46 8.30 6.13
N SER A 204 19.40 8.71 6.83
CA SER A 204 19.24 10.09 7.27
C SER A 204 20.28 10.47 8.32
N LYS A 205 20.81 11.69 8.21
CA LYS A 205 21.83 12.23 9.13
C LYS A 205 21.27 12.65 10.50
N SER A 206 19.94 12.65 10.67
CA SER A 206 19.29 13.00 11.93
C SER A 206 19.08 11.75 12.79
N GLY A 207 19.76 11.68 13.94
CA GLY A 207 19.69 10.53 14.86
C GLY A 207 18.40 10.42 15.69
N ASN A 208 17.51 11.42 15.67
CA ASN A 208 16.35 11.47 16.59
C ASN A 208 15.38 10.29 16.43
N HIS A 209 15.34 9.65 15.26
CA HIS A 209 14.47 8.50 15.00
C HIS A 209 15.04 7.17 15.52
N LEU A 210 16.36 7.07 15.72
CA LEU A 210 17.01 5.85 16.19
C LEU A 210 16.59 5.51 17.63
N PHE A 211 16.43 6.53 18.48
CA PHE A 211 15.91 6.35 19.83
C PHE A 211 14.50 5.72 19.81
N SER A 212 13.59 6.25 18.99
CA SER A 212 12.25 5.69 18.83
C SER A 212 12.27 4.25 18.28
N LEU A 213 13.22 3.91 17.39
CA LEU A 213 13.39 2.54 16.90
C LEU A 213 13.87 1.59 18.00
N ASN A 214 14.80 2.04 18.86
CA ASN A 214 15.23 1.25 20.01
C ASN A 214 14.09 1.03 21.00
N LEU A 215 13.30 2.05 21.31
CA LEU A 215 12.10 1.91 22.14
C LEU A 215 11.09 0.92 21.53
N PHE A 216 10.91 0.96 20.21
CA PHE A 216 10.07 -0.02 19.51
C PHE A 216 10.62 -1.45 19.64
N LEU A 217 11.93 -1.64 19.55
CA LEU A 217 12.57 -2.95 19.76
C LEU A 217 12.40 -3.44 21.20
N GLU A 218 12.63 -2.60 22.20
CA GLU A 218 12.44 -2.95 23.62
C GLU A 218 10.98 -3.31 23.90
N TRP A 219 10.05 -2.54 23.35
CA TRP A 219 8.63 -2.83 23.40
C TRP A 219 8.30 -4.20 22.79
N LEU A 220 8.75 -4.45 21.56
CA LEU A 220 8.49 -5.70 20.86
C LEU A 220 9.13 -6.91 21.56
N SER A 221 10.28 -6.69 22.22
CA SER A 221 11.01 -7.68 23.02
C SER A 221 10.33 -8.01 24.33
N GLY A 222 9.35 -7.19 24.77
CA GLY A 222 8.70 -7.34 26.06
C GLY A 222 9.55 -6.88 27.24
N PHE A 223 10.61 -6.09 27.01
CA PHE A 223 11.42 -5.51 28.10
C PHE A 223 10.71 -4.36 28.84
N CYS A 224 9.63 -3.85 28.27
CA CYS A 224 8.81 -2.79 28.87
C CYS A 224 7.44 -3.33 29.31
N GLY A 225 6.90 -2.77 30.39
CA GLY A 225 5.53 -3.01 30.84
C GLY A 225 5.40 -4.09 31.92
N THR A 226 4.16 -4.50 32.19
CA THR A 226 3.81 -5.53 33.18
C THR A 226 3.78 -6.92 32.54
N SER A 227 3.72 -7.98 33.34
CA SER A 227 3.55 -9.36 32.84
C SER A 227 2.31 -9.54 31.95
N GLN A 228 1.19 -8.89 32.30
CA GLN A 228 -0.01 -8.86 31.46
C GLN A 228 0.24 -8.18 30.10
N TYR A 229 1.06 -7.13 30.09
CA TYR A 229 1.42 -6.43 28.86
C TYR A 229 2.34 -7.27 27.96
N GLN A 230 3.30 -7.97 28.57
CA GLN A 230 4.18 -8.92 27.88
C GLN A 230 3.37 -10.05 27.24
N GLU A 231 2.31 -10.54 27.90
CA GLU A 231 1.37 -11.51 27.32
C GLU A 231 0.66 -10.96 26.07
N GLU A 232 0.26 -9.69 26.02
CA GLU A 232 -0.31 -9.09 24.82
C GLU A 232 0.73 -8.95 23.69
N VAL A 233 1.95 -8.51 24.02
CA VAL A 233 3.05 -8.38 23.05
C VAL A 233 3.45 -9.74 22.47
N SER A 234 3.36 -10.82 23.25
CA SER A 234 3.61 -12.20 22.79
C SER A 234 2.65 -12.66 21.69
N LYS A 235 1.49 -12.01 21.53
CA LYS A 235 0.50 -12.29 20.47
C LYS A 235 0.87 -11.67 19.12
N ILE A 236 1.92 -10.84 19.05
CA ILE A 236 2.47 -10.35 17.79
C ILE A 236 3.20 -11.50 17.12
N VAL A 237 2.73 -11.91 15.94
CA VAL A 237 3.24 -13.09 15.24
C VAL A 237 4.24 -12.76 14.14
N ARG A 238 4.25 -11.50 13.66
CA ARG A 238 5.02 -11.05 12.50
C ARG A 238 5.12 -9.54 12.43
N VAL A 239 6.24 -9.06 11.90
CA VAL A 239 6.50 -7.65 11.59
C VAL A 239 6.76 -7.51 10.09
N ILE A 240 6.07 -6.59 9.42
CA ILE A 240 6.27 -6.25 8.01
C ILE A 240 6.75 -4.81 7.93
N ILE A 241 7.90 -4.61 7.28
CA ILE A 241 8.48 -3.29 7.01
C ILE A 241 8.32 -2.98 5.52
N ALA A 242 7.41 -2.07 5.17
CA ALA A 242 6.99 -1.76 3.81
C ALA A 242 7.82 -0.63 3.16
N GLY A 243 9.10 -0.90 2.90
CA GLY A 243 10.03 -0.01 2.19
C GLY A 243 10.40 1.27 2.94
N GLY A 244 11.28 2.07 2.31
CA GLY A 244 11.83 3.27 2.93
C GLY A 244 12.85 2.93 4.01
N VAL A 245 13.62 1.87 3.81
CA VAL A 245 14.59 1.35 4.79
C VAL A 245 15.84 2.24 4.85
N TYR A 246 16.40 2.55 3.68
CA TYR A 246 17.62 3.33 3.50
C TYR A 246 17.37 4.77 3.08
N ALA A 247 16.12 5.17 2.80
CA ALA A 247 15.85 6.49 2.23
C ALA A 247 16.42 7.66 3.07
N ASN A 248 16.77 8.76 2.38
CA ASN A 248 17.20 10.00 3.03
C ASN A 248 16.03 11.00 3.00
N ASN A 249 15.84 11.75 4.09
CA ASN A 249 14.71 12.66 4.28
C ASN A 249 14.73 13.86 3.31
N ASN A 250 15.88 14.18 2.72
CA ASN A 250 15.95 15.17 1.64
C ASN A 250 15.33 14.56 0.37
N ALA A 251 14.06 14.91 0.14
CA ALA A 251 13.15 14.29 -0.82
C ALA A 251 13.68 14.18 -2.27
N GLU A 252 14.67 14.96 -2.66
CA GLU A 252 15.17 15.09 -4.03
C GLU A 252 16.53 14.42 -4.33
N ARG A 253 17.29 13.98 -3.32
CA ARG A 253 18.61 13.37 -3.58
C ARG A 253 18.50 11.85 -3.67
N THR A 254 18.91 11.31 -4.81
CA THR A 254 19.20 9.87 -4.96
C THR A 254 20.24 9.46 -3.93
N LEU A 255 20.06 8.34 -3.24
CA LEU A 255 21.06 7.84 -2.30
C LEU A 255 22.39 7.62 -3.00
N GLU A 256 23.47 8.13 -2.41
CA GLU A 256 24.82 7.83 -2.85
C GLU A 256 25.29 6.51 -2.25
N GLU A 257 26.25 5.85 -2.89
CA GLU A 257 26.82 4.59 -2.39
C GLU A 257 27.38 4.74 -0.96
N SER A 258 27.95 5.90 -0.65
CA SER A 258 28.46 6.24 0.68
C SER A 258 27.37 6.25 1.76
N ASP A 259 26.18 6.79 1.44
CA ASP A 259 25.02 6.82 2.35
C ASP A 259 24.53 5.39 2.62
N VAL A 260 24.46 4.56 1.58
CA VAL A 260 24.06 3.14 1.71
C VAL A 260 25.05 2.36 2.56
N ILE A 261 26.36 2.53 2.32
CA ILE A 261 27.40 1.85 3.09
C ILE A 261 27.34 2.27 4.57
N ALA A 262 27.21 3.58 4.85
CA ALA A 262 27.13 4.09 6.22
C ALA A 262 25.88 3.57 6.97
N ALA A 263 24.75 3.45 6.29
CA ALA A 263 23.50 2.96 6.89
C ALA A 263 23.44 1.43 7.02
N SER A 264 24.20 0.68 6.21
CA SER A 264 24.06 -0.78 6.11
C SER A 264 24.31 -1.50 7.43
N GLU A 265 25.31 -1.07 8.21
CA GLU A 265 25.57 -1.69 9.52
C GLU A 265 24.40 -1.50 10.49
N VAL A 266 23.79 -0.30 10.50
CA VAL A 266 22.65 0.02 11.37
C VAL A 266 21.41 -0.76 10.93
N VAL A 267 21.13 -0.78 9.62
CA VAL A 267 20.01 -1.53 9.03
C VAL A 267 20.11 -3.02 9.32
N ASP A 268 21.29 -3.62 9.13
CA ASP A 268 21.53 -5.04 9.40
C ASP A 268 21.41 -5.34 10.89
N SER A 269 22.02 -4.53 11.76
CA SER A 269 21.96 -4.72 13.21
C SER A 269 20.52 -4.59 13.74
N PHE A 270 19.75 -3.61 13.25
CA PHE A 270 18.33 -3.47 13.57
C PHE A 270 17.51 -4.66 13.08
N SER A 271 17.74 -5.11 11.85
CA SER A 271 17.05 -6.26 11.26
C SER A 271 17.35 -7.55 12.01
N ALA A 272 18.60 -7.76 12.44
CA ALA A 272 19.04 -8.88 13.25
C ALA A 272 18.39 -8.85 14.65
N ALA A 273 18.43 -7.71 15.32
CA ALA A 273 17.81 -7.54 16.64
C ALA A 273 16.29 -7.80 16.59
N LEU A 274 15.61 -7.31 15.56
CA LEU A 274 14.18 -7.55 15.40
C LEU A 274 13.88 -9.02 15.07
N SER A 275 14.69 -9.62 14.19
CA SER A 275 14.54 -11.03 13.79
C SER A 275 14.82 -12.00 14.94
N ALA A 276 15.65 -11.62 15.92
CA ALA A 276 15.86 -12.39 17.14
C ALA A 276 14.58 -12.50 17.99
N VAL A 277 13.66 -11.53 17.86
CA VAL A 277 12.49 -11.38 18.73
C VAL A 277 11.20 -11.79 18.03
N ALA A 278 11.06 -11.53 16.73
CA ALA A 278 9.87 -11.86 15.94
C ALA A 278 10.20 -12.10 14.45
N PRO A 279 9.38 -12.89 13.72
CA PRO A 279 9.49 -12.99 12.27
C PRO A 279 9.38 -11.62 11.59
N LEU A 280 10.37 -11.28 10.75
CA LEU A 280 10.48 -10.02 10.02
C LEU A 280 10.38 -10.27 8.51
N ASP A 281 9.46 -9.57 7.86
CA ASP A 281 9.43 -9.43 6.39
C ASP A 281 9.84 -8.01 5.99
N LEU A 282 10.98 -7.90 5.33
CA LEU A 282 11.55 -6.63 4.90
C LEU A 282 11.33 -6.41 3.40
N MET A 283 10.49 -5.43 3.06
CA MET A 283 10.20 -5.03 1.69
C MET A 283 11.11 -3.89 1.25
N PRO A 284 11.58 -3.87 -0.02
CA PRO A 284 12.27 -2.73 -0.59
C PRO A 284 11.29 -1.62 -1.05
N GLY A 285 11.75 -0.37 -1.07
CA GLY A 285 11.12 0.74 -1.77
C GLY A 285 11.99 1.31 -2.90
N CYS A 286 11.48 2.28 -3.66
CA CYS A 286 12.17 2.85 -4.82
C CYS A 286 13.47 3.61 -4.50
N LYS A 287 13.61 4.06 -3.25
CA LYS A 287 14.80 4.76 -2.75
C LYS A 287 15.79 3.85 -2.04
N ASP A 288 15.47 2.58 -1.87
CA ASP A 288 16.35 1.64 -1.19
C ASP A 288 17.37 1.04 -2.18
N PRO A 289 18.48 0.39 -1.73
CA PRO A 289 19.46 -0.30 -2.58
C PRO A 289 18.86 -1.59 -3.19
N SER A 290 17.83 -1.39 -4.00
CA SER A 290 17.08 -2.33 -4.81
C SER A 290 16.78 -1.64 -6.15
N GLY A 291 16.45 -2.40 -7.20
CA GLY A 291 16.11 -1.77 -8.48
C GLY A 291 14.88 -0.86 -8.35
N ILE A 292 14.89 0.32 -8.99
CA ILE A 292 13.77 1.28 -8.94
C ILE A 292 12.48 0.77 -9.60
N MET A 293 12.60 -0.18 -10.53
CA MET A 293 11.49 -0.68 -11.33
C MET A 293 10.64 -1.70 -10.58
N LEU A 294 9.31 -1.59 -10.71
CA LEU A 294 8.39 -2.62 -10.24
C LEU A 294 8.29 -3.80 -11.22
N PRO A 295 8.06 -5.04 -10.73
CA PRO A 295 8.21 -5.45 -9.33
C PRO A 295 9.68 -5.41 -8.88
N GLN A 296 9.92 -4.85 -7.69
CA GLN A 296 11.24 -4.82 -7.07
C GLN A 296 11.53 -6.20 -6.46
N LYS A 297 12.72 -6.72 -6.76
CA LYS A 297 13.23 -7.96 -6.17
C LYS A 297 13.67 -7.72 -4.72
N PRO A 298 13.69 -8.77 -3.87
CA PRO A 298 14.20 -8.66 -2.52
C PRO A 298 15.60 -8.05 -2.47
N PHE A 299 15.91 -7.40 -1.35
CA PHE A 299 17.27 -6.93 -1.09
C PHE A 299 18.30 -8.03 -1.25
N HIS A 300 19.53 -7.70 -1.66
CA HIS A 300 20.59 -8.69 -1.76
C HIS A 300 21.09 -9.13 -0.36
N TYR A 301 21.51 -10.39 -0.23
CA TYR A 301 22.00 -10.95 1.05
C TYR A 301 23.23 -10.23 1.60
N CYS A 302 24.05 -9.62 0.74
CA CYS A 302 25.27 -8.91 1.15
C CYS A 302 25.02 -7.71 2.07
N LEU A 303 23.80 -7.17 2.07
CA LEU A 303 23.41 -6.06 2.94
C LEU A 303 23.13 -6.51 4.38
N PHE A 304 23.02 -7.83 4.63
CA PHE A 304 22.51 -8.38 5.89
C PHE A 304 23.36 -9.51 6.48
N PRO A 305 24.67 -9.35 6.70
CA PRO A 305 25.50 -10.43 7.24
C PRO A 305 25.05 -10.93 8.62
N LYS A 306 24.48 -10.07 9.49
CA LYS A 306 23.98 -10.46 10.82
C LYS A 306 22.56 -11.02 10.75
N ALA A 307 21.64 -10.36 10.04
CA ALA A 307 20.23 -10.74 10.07
C ALA A 307 19.95 -12.09 9.39
N ILE A 308 20.75 -12.48 8.38
CA ILE A 308 20.57 -13.76 7.66
C ILE A 308 20.82 -15.00 8.52
N GLU A 309 21.48 -14.85 9.68
CA GLU A 309 21.66 -15.93 10.64
C GLU A 309 20.32 -16.36 11.28
N TYR A 310 19.31 -15.47 11.26
CA TYR A 310 17.99 -15.73 11.80
C TYR A 310 17.04 -16.28 10.74
N LYS A 311 16.47 -17.47 10.99
CA LYS A 311 15.43 -18.07 10.14
C LYS A 311 14.15 -17.23 10.05
N SER A 312 13.94 -16.35 11.03
CA SER A 312 12.84 -15.40 11.12
C SER A 312 13.00 -14.20 10.21
N PHE A 313 14.18 -13.98 9.60
CA PHE A 313 14.43 -12.87 8.69
C PHE A 313 14.10 -13.22 7.23
N ASN A 314 13.11 -12.55 6.66
CA ASN A 314 12.72 -12.71 5.26
C ASN A 314 12.91 -11.39 4.50
N ARG A 315 13.61 -11.46 3.38
CA ARG A 315 13.65 -10.37 2.40
C ARG A 315 12.62 -10.69 1.33
N VAL A 316 11.64 -9.83 1.14
CA VAL A 316 10.48 -10.07 0.26
C VAL A 316 10.44 -9.06 -0.90
N SER A 317 9.55 -9.24 -1.88
CA SER A 317 9.42 -8.32 -3.03
C SER A 317 8.64 -7.04 -2.68
N ASN A 318 8.64 -6.07 -3.60
CA ASN A 318 7.63 -5.02 -3.68
C ASN A 318 7.01 -5.02 -5.09
N PRO A 319 5.69 -5.25 -5.26
CA PRO A 319 4.69 -5.55 -4.23
C PRO A 319 4.93 -6.85 -3.46
N TYR A 320 4.25 -7.01 -2.33
CA TYR A 320 4.32 -8.18 -1.45
C TYR A 320 2.94 -8.80 -1.23
N GLU A 321 2.84 -10.11 -1.36
CA GLU A 321 1.62 -10.90 -1.18
C GLU A 321 1.90 -12.15 -0.35
N CYS A 322 1.24 -12.31 0.80
CA CYS A 322 1.43 -13.47 1.68
C CYS A 322 0.11 -13.96 2.28
N ASP A 323 0.07 -15.24 2.67
CA ASP A 323 -0.96 -15.80 3.54
C ASP A 323 -0.43 -15.84 4.98
N ILE A 324 -1.16 -15.21 5.91
CA ILE A 324 -0.84 -15.25 7.34
C ILE A 324 -2.05 -15.82 8.07
N GLY A 325 -1.92 -17.02 8.64
CA GLY A 325 -2.96 -17.66 9.42
C GLY A 325 -4.28 -17.86 8.65
N GLY A 326 -4.19 -18.09 7.33
CA GLY A 326 -5.29 -18.43 6.43
C GLY A 326 -5.93 -17.25 5.68
N PHE A 327 -5.44 -16.02 5.83
CA PHE A 327 -5.93 -14.86 5.09
C PHE A 327 -4.83 -14.18 4.28
N THR A 328 -5.21 -13.63 3.12
CA THR A 328 -4.28 -12.98 2.20
C THR A 328 -4.03 -11.53 2.58
N CYS A 329 -2.76 -11.17 2.73
CA CYS A 329 -2.25 -9.81 2.83
C CYS A 329 -1.61 -9.40 1.51
N LEU A 330 -1.91 -8.20 1.02
CA LEU A 330 -1.30 -7.62 -0.17
C LEU A 330 -0.86 -6.19 0.14
N GLY A 331 0.31 -5.78 -0.30
CA GLY A 331 0.70 -4.39 -0.16
C GLY A 331 1.90 -3.97 -0.97
N THR A 332 2.17 -2.67 -0.93
CA THR A 332 3.29 -2.02 -1.63
C THR A 332 4.05 -1.10 -0.69
N SER A 333 5.24 -0.67 -1.10
CA SER A 333 6.01 0.36 -0.40
C SER A 333 5.52 1.79 -0.65
N GLY A 334 4.39 1.94 -1.37
CA GLY A 334 3.64 3.20 -1.50
C GLY A 334 3.88 3.99 -2.78
N GLU A 335 4.84 3.58 -3.63
CA GLU A 335 5.14 4.29 -4.88
C GLU A 335 3.95 4.38 -5.84
N PRO A 336 3.18 3.30 -6.10
CA PRO A 336 2.02 3.38 -6.99
C PRO A 336 0.95 4.35 -6.49
N ILE A 337 0.75 4.41 -5.17
CA ILE A 337 -0.26 5.26 -4.55
C ILE A 337 0.14 6.74 -4.68
N LYS A 338 1.40 7.07 -4.36
CA LYS A 338 1.93 8.43 -4.52
C LYS A 338 1.89 8.90 -5.97
N ASP A 339 2.23 8.02 -6.90
CA ASP A 339 2.19 8.35 -8.32
C ASP A 339 0.78 8.67 -8.81
N ILE A 340 -0.23 7.86 -8.45
CA ILE A 340 -1.62 8.16 -8.78
C ILE A 340 -2.05 9.53 -8.24
N MET A 341 -1.60 9.93 -7.05
CA MET A 341 -1.89 11.26 -6.48
C MET A 341 -1.31 12.38 -7.35
N HIS A 342 -0.11 12.23 -7.91
CA HIS A 342 0.49 13.25 -8.79
C HIS A 342 -0.30 13.45 -10.11
N TYR A 343 -0.99 12.40 -10.59
CA TYR A 343 -1.75 12.41 -11.85
C TYR A 343 -3.28 12.48 -11.67
N SER A 344 -3.77 12.69 -10.45
CA SER A 344 -5.20 12.84 -10.11
C SER A 344 -5.42 14.00 -9.12
N LYS A 345 -6.68 14.37 -8.85
CA LYS A 345 -7.06 15.28 -7.75
C LYS A 345 -7.41 14.49 -6.48
N LEU A 346 -6.92 13.24 -6.35
CA LEU A 346 -7.10 12.43 -5.15
C LEU A 346 -6.02 12.80 -4.13
N GLU A 347 -6.40 13.50 -3.07
CA GLU A 347 -5.45 14.05 -2.09
C GLU A 347 -5.10 13.06 -0.97
N ARG A 348 -5.95 12.07 -0.70
CA ARG A 348 -5.73 11.12 0.40
C ARG A 348 -5.32 9.76 -0.12
N HIS A 349 -4.25 9.21 0.48
CA HIS A 349 -3.72 7.87 0.17
C HIS A 349 -4.81 6.79 0.26
N ILE A 350 -5.68 6.87 1.28
CA ILE A 350 -6.77 5.91 1.50
C ILE A 350 -7.77 5.89 0.34
N ASP A 351 -8.05 7.03 -0.29
CA ASP A 351 -9.02 7.12 -1.39
C ASP A 351 -8.41 6.55 -2.67
N VAL A 352 -7.12 6.79 -2.90
CA VAL A 352 -6.37 6.17 -3.99
C VAL A 352 -6.33 4.66 -3.84
N MET A 353 -6.07 4.14 -2.63
CA MET A 353 -6.09 2.69 -2.37
C MET A 353 -7.47 2.07 -2.61
N LYS A 354 -8.57 2.79 -2.34
CA LYS A 354 -9.92 2.33 -2.70
C LYS A 354 -10.10 2.27 -4.22
N LYS A 355 -9.57 3.26 -4.95
CA LYS A 355 -9.61 3.28 -6.41
C LYS A 355 -8.80 2.12 -7.00
N THR A 356 -7.61 1.80 -6.49
CA THR A 356 -6.82 0.65 -6.99
C THR A 356 -7.53 -0.69 -6.77
N LEU A 357 -8.24 -0.86 -5.65
CA LEU A 357 -9.13 -2.01 -5.42
C LEU A 357 -10.32 -2.03 -6.37
N GLN A 358 -10.96 -0.88 -6.62
CA GLN A 358 -12.07 -0.77 -7.59
C GLN A 358 -11.62 -1.07 -9.02
N TRP A 359 -10.42 -0.64 -9.40
CA TRP A 359 -9.81 -0.91 -10.70
C TRP A 359 -9.18 -2.30 -10.79
N ARG A 360 -9.14 -3.05 -9.68
CA ARG A 360 -8.50 -4.37 -9.59
C ARG A 360 -7.04 -4.37 -10.04
N HIS A 361 -6.31 -3.28 -9.78
CA HIS A 361 -4.96 -3.09 -10.29
C HIS A 361 -4.09 -2.33 -9.29
N ILE A 362 -2.95 -2.91 -8.89
CA ILE A 362 -2.05 -2.37 -7.87
C ILE A 362 -1.36 -1.08 -8.34
N ALA A 363 -0.90 -1.07 -9.60
CA ALA A 363 -0.11 0.03 -10.16
C ALA A 363 -0.51 0.35 -11.62
N PRO A 364 -1.71 0.90 -11.86
CA PRO A 364 -2.24 1.13 -13.22
C PRO A 364 -1.34 2.03 -14.08
N THR A 365 -0.61 2.94 -13.44
CA THR A 365 0.29 3.88 -14.11
C THR A 365 1.64 3.27 -14.51
N CYS A 366 1.92 2.01 -14.18
CA CYS A 366 3.05 1.27 -14.77
C CYS A 366 2.73 0.88 -16.23
N PRO A 367 3.68 1.01 -17.18
CA PRO A 367 5.02 1.61 -17.07
C PRO A 367 5.08 3.12 -17.34
N ASP A 368 3.95 3.78 -17.61
CA ASP A 368 3.88 5.17 -18.12
C ASP A 368 4.58 6.21 -17.24
N SER A 369 4.33 6.20 -15.92
CA SER A 369 4.95 7.13 -14.96
C SER A 369 5.73 6.43 -13.86
N VAL A 370 5.25 5.28 -13.37
CA VAL A 370 6.04 4.43 -12.47
C VAL A 370 6.88 3.46 -13.31
N PRO A 371 8.22 3.47 -13.17
CA PRO A 371 9.07 2.53 -13.89
C PRO A 371 8.72 1.08 -13.54
N SER A 372 8.60 0.24 -14.55
CA SER A 372 8.38 -1.20 -14.38
C SER A 372 9.19 -2.00 -15.37
N THR A 373 9.48 -3.26 -15.07
CA THR A 373 10.14 -4.17 -16.01
C THR A 373 9.21 -4.50 -17.17
N PRO A 374 9.68 -4.54 -18.44
CA PRO A 374 8.86 -4.97 -19.57
C PRO A 374 8.28 -6.37 -19.34
N CYS A 375 6.95 -6.47 -19.27
CA CYS A 375 6.24 -7.73 -19.10
C CYS A 375 5.58 -8.13 -20.42
N LEU A 376 5.81 -9.37 -20.86
CA LEU A 376 5.32 -9.86 -22.16
C LEU A 376 3.96 -10.54 -22.04
N ASP A 377 3.88 -11.59 -21.22
CA ASP A 377 2.76 -12.52 -21.24
C ASP A 377 1.64 -12.16 -20.25
N SER A 378 2.01 -11.54 -19.13
CA SER A 378 1.08 -11.22 -18.04
C SER A 378 1.48 -9.93 -17.36
N ASP A 379 0.48 -9.13 -16.97
CA ASP A 379 0.68 -8.01 -16.05
C ASP A 379 0.64 -8.52 -14.60
N PRO A 380 1.76 -8.45 -13.86
CA PRO A 380 1.82 -8.95 -12.48
C PRO A 380 0.99 -8.11 -11.50
N PHE A 381 0.61 -6.88 -11.85
CA PHE A 381 -0.05 -5.92 -10.96
C PHE A 381 -1.57 -6.07 -10.90
N THR A 382 -2.15 -7.00 -11.67
CA THR A 382 -3.58 -7.33 -11.58
C THR A 382 -3.90 -7.96 -10.23
N ILE A 383 -4.97 -7.54 -9.55
CA ILE A 383 -5.39 -8.11 -8.27
C ILE A 383 -6.23 -9.38 -8.55
N TYR A 384 -5.57 -10.55 -8.56
CA TYR A 384 -6.24 -11.82 -8.85
C TYR A 384 -7.14 -12.27 -7.71
N ASN A 385 -6.66 -12.31 -6.48
CA ASN A 385 -7.45 -12.64 -5.30
C ASN A 385 -7.74 -11.38 -4.51
N CYS A 386 -8.98 -11.20 -4.05
CA CYS A 386 -9.30 -10.06 -3.21
C CYS A 386 -8.65 -10.25 -1.82
N PRO A 387 -7.73 -9.36 -1.39
CA PRO A 387 -7.02 -9.53 -0.14
C PRO A 387 -7.93 -9.25 1.06
N ALA A 388 -7.60 -9.82 2.22
CA ALA A 388 -8.24 -9.45 3.48
C ALA A 388 -7.65 -8.14 4.03
N VAL A 389 -6.35 -7.93 3.82
CA VAL A 389 -5.63 -6.71 4.21
C VAL A 389 -4.91 -6.16 2.98
N TYR A 390 -5.16 -4.88 2.69
CA TYR A 390 -4.47 -4.14 1.64
C TYR A 390 -3.72 -2.96 2.25
N PHE A 391 -2.38 -2.98 2.23
CA PHE A 391 -1.57 -1.95 2.86
C PHE A 391 -0.68 -1.19 1.88
N SER A 392 -0.34 0.04 2.24
CA SER A 392 0.61 0.89 1.52
C SER A 392 1.59 1.49 2.51
N GLY A 393 2.89 1.32 2.25
CA GLY A 393 3.96 1.96 2.99
C GLY A 393 4.10 3.45 2.67
N ASN A 394 4.91 4.14 3.47
CA ASN A 394 5.41 5.50 3.26
C ASN A 394 4.31 6.54 3.00
N CYS A 395 3.11 6.38 3.57
CA CYS A 395 2.04 7.36 3.49
C CYS A 395 2.36 8.61 4.32
N ASN A 396 1.67 9.72 4.06
CA ASN A 396 1.86 10.97 4.81
C ASN A 396 1.37 10.85 6.27
N GLU A 397 0.29 10.10 6.47
CA GLU A 397 -0.35 9.90 7.76
C GLU A 397 -0.88 8.48 7.89
N PHE A 398 -1.14 8.06 9.13
CA PHE A 398 -1.85 6.83 9.38
C PHE A 398 -3.33 6.98 9.03
N ALA A 399 -3.87 6.05 8.25
CA ALA A 399 -5.29 5.95 7.98
C ALA A 399 -5.71 4.50 7.78
N THR A 400 -6.95 4.16 8.13
CA THR A 400 -7.51 2.84 7.85
C THR A 400 -8.99 2.92 7.53
N ASP A 401 -9.45 2.05 6.64
CA ASP A 401 -10.87 1.92 6.31
C ASP A 401 -11.23 0.46 6.00
N LEU A 402 -12.52 0.14 6.06
CA LEU A 402 -13.06 -1.15 5.65
C LEU A 402 -13.79 -0.99 4.32
N TYR A 403 -13.14 -1.41 3.24
CA TYR A 403 -13.71 -1.39 1.90
C TYR A 403 -14.64 -2.59 1.70
N LYS A 404 -15.83 -2.35 1.16
CA LYS A 404 -16.83 -3.37 0.87
C LYS A 404 -16.96 -3.54 -0.65
N GLY A 405 -16.68 -4.73 -1.14
CA GLY A 405 -16.91 -5.11 -2.53
C GLY A 405 -18.39 -5.36 -2.84
N GLU A 406 -18.72 -5.40 -4.13
CA GLU A 406 -20.11 -5.57 -4.61
C GLU A 406 -20.71 -6.94 -4.26
N ASP A 407 -19.87 -7.98 -4.14
CA ASP A 407 -20.28 -9.34 -3.79
C ASP A 407 -19.98 -9.67 -2.31
N GLY A 408 -19.92 -8.64 -1.44
CA GLY A 408 -19.78 -8.80 0.01
C GLY A 408 -18.35 -9.00 0.51
N GLN A 409 -17.33 -8.82 -0.35
CA GLN A 409 -15.92 -8.85 0.06
C GLN A 409 -15.63 -7.73 1.07
N LEU A 410 -14.78 -8.00 2.06
CA LEU A 410 -14.38 -7.05 3.10
C LEU A 410 -12.86 -6.90 3.14
N VAL A 411 -12.35 -5.76 2.69
CA VAL A 411 -10.90 -5.48 2.65
C VAL A 411 -10.55 -4.43 3.70
N ARG A 412 -9.66 -4.75 4.64
CA ARG A 412 -9.07 -3.77 5.54
C ARG A 412 -7.97 -3.02 4.79
N ILE A 413 -8.17 -1.74 4.52
CA ILE A 413 -7.14 -0.87 3.95
C ILE A 413 -6.33 -0.25 5.08
N VAL A 414 -5.00 -0.23 4.96
CA VAL A 414 -4.08 0.36 5.93
C VAL A 414 -3.04 1.25 5.24
N CYS A 415 -3.09 2.56 5.50
CA CYS A 415 -2.04 3.51 5.14
C CYS A 415 -1.04 3.56 6.28
N ILE A 416 0.20 3.14 6.00
CA ILE A 416 1.27 3.09 6.99
C ILE A 416 2.12 4.34 6.80
N PRO A 417 2.24 5.22 7.81
CA PRO A 417 3.04 6.42 7.67
C PRO A 417 4.53 6.10 7.67
N ASP A 418 5.33 7.06 7.21
CA ASP A 418 6.77 7.07 7.40
C ASP A 418 7.12 7.16 8.90
N PHE A 419 7.77 6.13 9.45
CA PHE A 419 8.16 6.05 10.86
C PHE A 419 9.18 7.13 11.21
N TYR A 420 10.10 7.49 10.30
CA TYR A 420 11.10 8.52 10.53
C TYR A 420 10.45 9.86 10.92
N ASN A 421 9.32 10.21 10.33
CA ASN A 421 8.60 11.44 10.65
C ASN A 421 7.54 11.24 11.74
N SER A 422 6.76 10.15 11.65
CA SER A 422 5.57 9.95 12.49
C SER A 422 5.80 9.20 13.80
N LYS A 423 6.91 8.47 13.94
CA LYS A 423 7.18 7.50 15.02
C LYS A 423 6.03 6.52 15.26
N THR A 424 5.31 6.19 14.19
CA THR A 424 4.04 5.46 14.27
C THR A 424 4.16 4.08 13.67
N VAL A 425 3.67 3.06 14.39
CA VAL A 425 3.51 1.70 13.88
C VAL A 425 2.05 1.28 13.95
N ALA A 426 1.61 0.47 12.98
CA ALA A 426 0.25 -0.04 12.91
C ALA A 426 0.20 -1.49 13.39
N LEU A 427 -0.61 -1.76 14.41
CA LEU A 427 -0.83 -3.10 14.94
C LEU A 427 -2.17 -3.63 14.43
N PHE A 428 -2.14 -4.58 13.49
CA PHE A 428 -3.33 -5.17 12.90
C PHE A 428 -3.75 -6.44 13.63
N SER A 429 -5.01 -6.50 14.10
CA SER A 429 -5.61 -7.70 14.68
C SER A 429 -6.68 -8.32 13.79
N LYS A 430 -6.75 -9.65 13.83
CA LYS A 430 -7.69 -10.46 13.03
C LYS A 430 -9.15 -10.42 13.52
N ARG A 431 -9.52 -9.66 14.55
CA ARG A 431 -10.90 -9.69 15.11
C ARG A 431 -12.01 -9.08 14.20
N PHE A 432 -11.85 -9.13 12.88
CA PHE A 432 -12.79 -8.63 11.86
C PHE A 432 -13.15 -9.69 10.82
N ALA A 433 -14.28 -10.38 11.07
CA ALA A 433 -15.13 -11.00 10.04
C ALA A 433 -16.60 -11.17 10.48
N HIS A 434 -16.92 -10.99 11.77
CA HIS A 434 -18.29 -10.99 12.26
C HIS A 434 -18.59 -9.71 13.06
N LEU A 435 -19.12 -8.69 12.39
CA LEU A 435 -19.88 -7.65 13.05
C LEU A 435 -21.36 -7.99 12.85
N ARG A 436 -22.00 -8.46 13.93
CA ARG A 436 -23.47 -8.37 14.04
C ARG A 436 -23.83 -6.90 13.96
N VAL A 437 -24.77 -6.57 13.09
CA VAL A 437 -25.41 -5.26 13.03
C VAL A 437 -25.99 -4.96 14.42
N PRO A 438 -25.62 -3.85 15.09
CA PRO A 438 -26.32 -3.43 16.30
C PRO A 438 -27.74 -3.07 15.91
N SER A 439 -28.72 -3.69 16.56
CA SER A 439 -30.10 -3.21 16.57
C SER A 439 -30.13 -1.74 17.02
N LYS A 440 -31.05 -0.96 16.47
CA LYS A 440 -31.21 0.50 16.66
C LYS A 440 -31.62 0.87 18.11
N ASP A 441 -30.85 0.51 19.13
CA ASP A 441 -31.09 0.95 20.50
C ASP A 441 -29.75 1.11 21.21
N ASN A 442 -29.08 2.25 20.99
CA ASN A 442 -28.22 2.94 21.96
C ASN A 442 -27.58 4.18 21.32
N LYS A 443 -28.39 5.24 21.23
CA LYS A 443 -27.87 6.60 21.17
C LYS A 443 -27.59 7.01 22.60
N ASN A 444 -26.32 7.09 23.00
CA ASN A 444 -25.76 7.99 24.03
C ASN A 444 -24.38 7.50 24.48
N ALA A 445 -23.32 7.97 23.81
CA ALA A 445 -21.97 8.05 24.38
C ALA A 445 -21.05 8.85 23.42
N CYS A 446 -21.34 10.16 23.30
CA CYS A 446 -20.38 11.14 22.80
C CYS A 446 -20.46 12.33 23.75
N GLN A 447 -19.45 12.55 24.60
CA GLN A 447 -19.01 13.87 25.05
C GLN A 447 -17.82 13.77 26.03
N HIS A 448 -16.86 14.69 25.84
CA HIS A 448 -15.71 15.08 26.69
C HIS A 448 -14.42 14.25 26.51
N GLY A 449 -13.21 14.82 26.45
CA GLY A 449 -12.71 16.20 26.55
C GLY A 449 -11.22 16.23 26.16
N ALA A 450 -10.77 17.30 25.49
CA ALA A 450 -9.79 18.28 25.97
C ALA A 450 -8.31 17.96 25.66
N PHE A 451 -7.73 18.81 24.79
CA PHE A 451 -6.30 18.99 24.53
C PHE A 451 -5.62 19.75 25.68
N ASN A 452 -4.40 19.34 26.07
CA ASN A 452 -3.23 20.20 26.36
C ASN A 452 -2.08 19.38 26.97
N GLY A 453 -0.83 19.60 26.52
CA GLY A 453 0.39 19.23 27.25
C GLY A 453 1.54 18.66 26.41
N ASP A 454 2.50 19.52 26.08
CA ASP A 454 3.95 19.32 25.82
C ASP A 454 4.48 18.08 25.06
N LEU A 455 5.14 18.39 23.94
CA LEU A 455 5.81 17.48 23.00
C LEU A 455 7.04 16.79 23.63
N CYS A 456 6.87 15.51 23.98
CA CYS A 456 7.95 14.54 24.17
C CYS A 456 8.01 13.63 22.92
N PRO A 457 9.18 13.17 22.43
CA PRO A 457 9.25 12.27 21.28
C PRO A 457 8.75 10.87 21.67
N SER A 458 7.42 10.72 21.71
CA SER A 458 6.73 9.47 22.01
C SER A 458 6.60 8.60 20.75
N THR A 459 6.84 7.30 20.89
CA THR A 459 6.47 6.33 19.85
C THR A 459 4.98 6.09 19.95
N THR A 460 4.25 6.19 18.83
CA THR A 460 2.79 5.98 18.82
C THR A 460 2.47 4.61 18.25
N ILE A 461 1.89 3.73 19.06
CA ILE A 461 1.34 2.45 18.59
C ILE A 461 -0.13 2.65 18.31
N ILE A 462 -0.54 2.41 17.06
CA ILE A 462 -1.96 2.45 16.71
C ILE A 462 -2.46 1.02 16.63
N ILE A 463 -3.36 0.66 17.55
CA ILE A 463 -4.01 -0.64 17.52
C ILE A 463 -5.23 -0.57 16.60
N ILE A 464 -5.19 -1.37 15.54
CA ILE A 464 -6.31 -1.58 14.61
C ILE A 464 -7.13 -2.77 15.12
N ASN A 465 -8.00 -2.47 16.08
CA ASN A 465 -9.04 -3.36 16.61
C ASN A 465 -10.43 -2.86 16.13
N GLY A 466 -10.65 -2.82 14.83
CA GLY A 466 -11.96 -2.48 14.27
C GLY A 466 -12.18 -1.03 13.93
N LEU A 467 -13.46 -0.64 13.90
CA LEU A 467 -13.96 0.64 13.36
C LEU A 467 -13.38 1.90 14.02
N ARG A 468 -12.50 1.78 15.03
CA ARG A 468 -11.81 2.92 15.62
C ARG A 468 -10.33 2.58 15.88
N PRO A 469 -9.39 3.42 15.41
CA PRO A 469 -8.03 3.38 15.90
C PRO A 469 -8.04 3.78 17.37
N ILE A 470 -7.38 3.01 18.24
CA ILE A 470 -7.04 3.45 19.58
C ILE A 470 -5.58 3.90 19.51
N PRO A 471 -5.29 5.21 19.57
CA PRO A 471 -3.92 5.66 19.71
C PRO A 471 -3.43 5.24 21.10
N ILE A 472 -2.40 4.40 21.14
CA ILE A 472 -1.58 4.20 22.33
C ILE A 472 -0.34 5.05 22.11
N SER A 473 -0.30 6.21 22.75
CA SER A 473 0.95 6.94 22.94
C SER A 473 1.79 6.17 23.94
N ILE A 474 2.97 5.70 23.54
CA ILE A 474 3.95 5.18 24.50
C ILE A 474 4.63 6.40 25.13
N TYR A 475 4.14 6.82 26.30
CA TYR A 475 4.84 7.79 27.13
C TYR A 475 5.86 7.05 27.99
N PHE A 476 7.14 7.36 27.80
CA PHE A 476 8.18 7.07 28.78
C PHE A 476 8.40 8.36 29.57
N CYS A 477 8.00 8.39 30.84
CA CYS A 477 8.58 9.36 31.78
C CYS A 477 9.97 8.83 32.16
N GLU A 478 11.00 9.67 32.04
CA GLU A 478 12.28 9.45 32.74
C GLU A 478 12.06 9.29 34.25
#